data_AF-A0A388QC21-F1
#
_entry.id   AF-A0A388QC21-F1
#
_cell.length_a   1.000
_cell.length_b   1.000
_cell.length_c   1.000
_cell.angle_alpha   90.00
_cell.angle_beta   90.00
_cell.angle_gamma   90.00
#
_symmetry.space_group_name_H-M   'P 1'
#
loop_
_entity.id
_entity.type
_entity.pdbx_description
1 polymer ?
#
loop_
_entity_poly.entity_id
_entity_poly.type
_entity_poly.pdbx_seq_one_letter_code
_entity_poly.pdbx_strand_id
1 'polypeptide(L)' 'MTNQRLAIDVGGIFVDFVLFDEDSGEVYIEKVSSRSKLEDKFFEGIERLRRRQYCLDSLCANFQL' A
#
# COMPACT_ATOMS: atom_id res chain seq x y z
N MET A 1 -10.78 -11.09 -11.12
CA MET A 1 -10.66 -10.67 -9.71
C MET A 1 -9.24 -10.18 -9.53
N THR A 2 -9.01 -9.06 -8.86
CA THR A 2 -7.66 -8.64 -8.50
C THR A 2 -7.19 -9.53 -7.35
N ASN A 3 -6.10 -10.26 -7.56
CA ASN A 3 -5.61 -11.28 -6.63
C ASN A 3 -4.67 -10.59 -5.62
N GLN A 4 -5.24 -9.78 -4.74
CA GLN A 4 -4.48 -8.90 -3.85
C GLN A 4 -4.79 -9.21 -2.39
N ARG A 5 -3.74 -9.25 -1.56
CA ARG A 5 -3.82 -9.46 -0.13
C ARG A 5 -3.27 -8.26 0.61
N LEU A 6 -4.06 -7.71 1.52
CA LEU A 6 -3.67 -6.58 2.35
C LEU A 6 -3.54 -7.03 3.81
N ALA A 7 -2.37 -6.83 4.39
CA ALA A 7 -2.13 -6.94 5.82
C ALA A 7 -1.92 -5.55 6.42
N ILE A 8 -2.50 -5.34 7.61
CA ILE A 8 -2.43 -4.05 8.32
C ILE A 8 -2.08 -4.33 9.78
N ASP A 9 -1.01 -3.70 10.27
CA ASP A 9 -0.63 -3.71 11.67
C ASP A 9 -0.88 -2.31 12.28
N VAL A 10 -1.69 -2.26 13.33
CA VAL A 10 -2.08 -1.02 13.99
C VAL A 10 -1.32 -0.91 15.30
N GLY A 11 -0.25 -0.12 15.29
CA GLY A 11 0.55 0.18 16.48
C GLY A 11 0.15 1.49 17.16
N GLY A 12 0.82 1.77 18.28
CA GLY A 12 0.60 3.00 19.05
C GLY A 12 1.21 4.26 18.40
N ILE A 13 2.22 4.11 17.54
CA ILE A 13 2.94 5.24 16.89
C ILE A 13 2.70 5.26 15.38
N PHE A 14 2.55 4.09 14.76
CA PHE A 14 2.39 3.95 13.31
C PHE A 14 1.33 2.90 12.99
N VAL A 15 0.76 3.03 11.80
CA VAL A 15 0.00 1.98 11.11
C VAL A 15 0.80 1.54 9.90
N ASP A 16 1.03 0.24 9.79
CA ASP A 16 1.83 -0.38 8.75
C ASP A 16 0.92 -1.15 7.79
N PHE A 17 1.14 -0.95 6.49
CA PHE A 17 0.36 -1.56 5.42
C PHE A 17 1.29 -2.37 4.53
N VAL A 18 0.89 -3.60 4.25
CA VAL A 18 1.58 -4.49 3.31
C VAL A 18 0.55 -5.02 2.32
N LEU A 19 0.67 -4.62 1.07
CA LEU A 19 -0.13 -5.13 -0.04
C LEU A 19 0.74 -6.08 -0.87
N PHE A 20 0.27 -7.31 -1.01
CA PHE A 20 0.85 -8.31 -1.88
C PHE A 20 -0.07 -8.53 -3.08
N ASP A 21 0.49 -8.35 -4.28
CA ASP A 21 -0.18 -8.72 -5.52
C ASP A 21 0.24 -10.16 -5.88
N GLU A 22 -0.71 -11.09 -5.84
CA GLU A 22 -0.45 -12.51 -6.09
C GLU A 22 -0.24 -12.79 -7.59
N ASP A 23 -0.70 -11.89 -8.47
CA ASP A 23 -0.56 -12.07 -9.91
C ASP A 23 0.85 -11.66 -10.38
N SER A 24 1.37 -10.53 -9.89
CA SER A 24 2.73 -10.06 -10.23
C SER A 24 3.82 -10.54 -9.27
N GLY A 25 3.45 -10.93 -8.04
CA GLY A 25 4.38 -11.24 -6.96
C GLY A 25 4.97 -10.01 -6.28
N GLU A 26 4.52 -8.80 -6.62
CA GLU A 26 5.04 -7.56 -6.06
C GLU A 26 4.50 -7.27 -4.65
N VAL A 27 5.34 -6.59 -3.86
CA VAL A 27 5.01 -6.18 -2.49
C VAL A 27 5.11 -4.67 -2.37
N TYR A 28 4.04 -4.06 -1.90
CA TYR A 28 3.92 -2.63 -1.65
C TYR A 28 3.80 -2.39 -0.15
N ILE A 29 4.62 -1.51 0.38
CA ILE A 29 4.66 -1.20 1.81
C ILE A 29 4.42 0.28 2.02
N GLU A 30 3.52 0.60 2.94
CA GLU A 30 3.31 1.96 3.43
C GLU A 30 3.31 2.01 4.95
N LYS A 31 3.75 3.15 5.47
CA LYS A 31 3.78 3.43 6.91
C LYS A 31 3.27 4.84 7.14
N VAL A 32 2.27 4.97 8.00
CA VAL A 32 1.69 6.27 8.37
C VAL A 32 1.72 6.43 9.88
N SER A 33 1.94 7.66 10.34
CA SER A 33 1.84 8.01 11.76
C SER A 33 0.41 7.77 12.25
N SER A 34 0.24 7.11 13.40
CA SER A 34 -1.06 6.93 14.06
C SER A 34 -1.50 8.16 14.87
N ARG A 35 -0.75 9.27 14.81
CA ARG A 35 -1.14 10.53 15.46
C ARG A 35 -2.43 11.07 14.84
N SER A 36 -3.30 11.61 15.70
CA SER A 36 -4.68 12.04 15.38
C SER A 36 -5.66 10.87 15.31
N LYS A 37 -6.76 11.01 14.58
CA LYS A 37 -7.80 9.98 14.51
C LYS A 37 -7.32 8.79 13.68
N LEU A 38 -7.42 7.60 14.27
CA LEU A 38 -6.98 6.36 13.62
C LEU A 38 -7.71 6.10 12.30
N GLU A 39 -9.00 6.40 12.23
CA GLU A 39 -9.81 6.25 11.01
C GLU A 39 -9.23 7.04 9.83
N ASP A 40 -8.89 8.30 10.04
CA ASP A 40 -8.30 9.16 9.01
C ASP A 40 -6.94 8.61 8.55
N LYS A 41 -6.12 8.14 9.50
CA LYS A 41 -4.80 7.56 9.22
C LYS A 41 -4.88 6.23 8.50
N PHE A 42 -5.91 5.45 8.80
CA PHE A 42 -6.19 4.20 8.10
C PHE A 42 -6.44 4.47 6.61
N PHE A 43 -7.38 5.38 6.29
CA PHE A 43 -7.70 5.73 4.90
C PHE A 43 -6.52 6.43 4.19
N GLU A 44 -5.78 7.29 4.89
CA GLU A 44 -4.55 7.91 4.35
C GLU A 44 -3.54 6.84 3.89
N GLY A 45 -3.34 5.79 4.68
CA GLY A 45 -2.45 4.67 4.33
C GLY A 45 -2.90 3.93 3.07
N ILE A 46 -4.19 3.61 2.97
CA ILE A 46 -4.77 2.95 1.78
C ILE A 46 -4.59 3.81 0.53
N GLU A 47 -4.84 5.12 0.61
CA GLU A 47 -4.71 6.01 -0.54
C GLU A 47 -3.25 6.15 -1.01
N ARG A 48 -2.30 6.22 -0.08
CA ARG A 48 -0.85 6.24 -0.42
C ARG A 48 -0.41 4.95 -1.08
N LEU A 49 -0.86 3.82 -0.56
CA LEU A 49 -0.52 2.49 -1.06
C LEU A 49 -1.01 2.30 -2.50
N ARG A 50 -2.26 2.67 -2.78
CA ARG A 50 -2.82 2.64 -4.12
C ARG A 50 -2.04 3.52 -5.10
N ARG A 51 -1.67 4.74 -4.69
CA ARG A 51 -0.87 5.64 -5.54
C ARG A 51 0.50 5.08 -5.87
N ARG A 52 1.17 4.40 -4.92
CA ARG A 52 2.45 3.75 -5.19
C ARG A 52 2.31 2.62 -6.18
N GLN A 53 1.30 1.77 -6.02
CA GLN A 53 1.02 0.67 -6.95
C GLN A 53 0.87 1.20 -8.38
N TYR A 54 -0.04 2.15 -8.62
CA TYR A 54 -0.24 2.69 -9.97
C TYR A 54 1.01 3.36 -10.56
N CYS A 55 1.84 3.99 -9.73
CA CYS A 55 3.08 4.63 -10.19
C CYS A 55 4.10 3.59 -10.65
N LEU A 56 4.28 2.50 -9.90
CA LEU A 56 5.15 1.39 -10.26
C LEU A 56 4.65 0.68 -11.51
N ASP A 57 3.35 0.37 -11.59
CA ASP A 57 2.75 -0.23 -12.79
C ASP A 57 3.02 0.62 -14.04
N SER A 58 2.86 1.95 -13.90
CA SER A 58 3.08 2.91 -14.99
C SER A 58 4.56 3.04 -15.37
N LEU A 59 5.48 2.93 -14.41
CA LEU A 59 6.92 2.93 -14.67
C LEU A 59 7.35 1.63 -15.34
N CYS A 60 6.95 0.47 -14.81
CA CYS A 60 7.27 -0.84 -15.37
C CYS A 60 6.73 -1.02 -16.79
N ALA A 61 5.54 -0.49 -17.10
CA ALA A 61 4.98 -0.50 -18.46
C ALA A 61 5.84 0.27 -19.48
N ASN A 62 6.64 1.24 -19.04
CA ASN A 62 7.50 2.05 -19.93
C ASN A 62 8.93 1.49 -20.09
N PHE A 63 9.28 0.41 -19.39
CA PHE A 63 10.62 -0.19 -19.41
C PHE A 63 10.65 -1.63 -19.99
N GLN A 64 9.60 -2.06 -20.70
CA GLN A 64 9.64 -3.32 -21.45
C GLN A 64 10.58 -3.20 -22.66
N LEU A 65 11.83 -3.67 -22.48
CA LEU A 65 12.81 -3.97 -23.54
C LEU A 65 12.54 -5.34 -24.16
#